data_AF-V4L4Q9-F1
#
_entry.id   AF-V4L4Q9-F1
#
_cell.length_a   1.000
_cell.length_b   1.000
_cell.length_c   1.000
_cell.angle_alpha   90.00
_cell.angle_beta   90.00
_cell.angle_gamma   90.00
#
_symmetry.space_group_name_H-M   'P 1'
#
loop_
_entity.id
_entity.type
_entity.pdbx_description
1 polymer ?
#
loop_
_entity_poly.entity_id
_entity_poly.type
_entity_poly.pdbx_seq_one_letter_code
_entity_poly.pdbx_strand_id
1 'polypeptide(L)'
;MGADVVAMAFPMHNFSFPGIVKTYFDAVMLKEHTWTSGPTGYAGLMKEKRAITMSASGGPYLDPPNPWDHLTTLVRTEFQFMGFAEIEPVLAEGMNISEEYKASSLDRCYKQIQEIVDRWYTAESTG
;
A
#
# COMPACT_ATOMS: atom_id res chain seq x y z
N MET A 1 5.14 16.21 6.98
CA MET A 1 4.68 15.14 7.90
C MET A 1 3.26 15.38 8.47
N GLY A 2 2.51 16.36 7.96
CA GLY A 2 1.20 16.74 8.52
C GLY A 2 -0.01 15.98 7.99
N ALA A 3 0.17 14.92 7.20
CA ALA A 3 -0.94 14.11 6.70
C ALA A 3 -1.22 12.95 7.68
N ASP A 4 -2.49 12.66 7.92
CA ASP A 4 -2.95 11.52 8.74
C ASP A 4 -3.11 10.25 7.90
N VAL A 5 -3.40 10.40 6.61
CA VAL A 5 -3.55 9.32 5.64
C VAL A 5 -2.68 9.57 4.42
N VAL A 6 -1.98 8.54 3.96
CA VAL A 6 -1.24 8.53 2.71
C VAL A 6 -1.98 7.63 1.71
N ALA A 7 -2.44 8.20 0.60
CA ALA A 7 -3.01 7.46 -0.52
C ALA A 7 -2.08 7.54 -1.73
N MET A 8 -1.62 6.40 -2.24
CA MET A 8 -0.71 6.34 -3.39
C MET A 8 -1.25 5.42 -4.48
N ALA A 9 -1.29 5.91 -5.72
CA ALA A 9 -1.65 5.11 -6.89
C ALA A 9 -0.47 4.98 -7.85
N PHE A 10 -0.15 3.75 -8.26
CA PHE A 10 0.94 3.48 -9.20
C PHE A 10 0.78 2.12 -9.88
N PRO A 11 1.19 1.96 -11.15
CA PRO A 11 1.12 0.67 -11.84
C PRO A 11 2.19 -0.30 -11.32
N MET A 12 2.07 -1.57 -11.67
CA MET A 12 3.18 -2.52 -11.59
C MET A 12 4.02 -2.44 -12.86
N HIS A 13 5.32 -2.17 -12.72
CA HIS A 13 6.33 -2.28 -13.77
C HIS A 13 7.37 -3.33 -13.34
N ASN A 14 7.58 -4.35 -14.18
CA ASN A 14 8.61 -5.38 -13.95
C ASN A 14 8.58 -5.92 -12.51
N PHE A 15 7.46 -6.49 -12.10
CA PHE A 15 7.28 -7.16 -10.79
C PHE A 15 7.25 -6.22 -9.55
N SER A 16 7.49 -4.92 -9.71
CA SER A 16 7.47 -3.93 -8.62
C SER A 16 6.82 -2.61 -9.06
N PHE A 17 6.98 -1.53 -8.27
CA PHE A 17 6.52 -0.19 -8.62
C PHE A 17 7.55 0.59 -9.47
N PRO A 18 7.14 1.64 -10.21
CA PRO A 18 8.06 2.46 -11.01
C PRO A 18 9.14 3.12 -10.14
N GLY A 19 10.33 3.34 -10.70
CA GLY A 19 11.48 3.89 -9.95
C GLY A 19 11.19 5.20 -9.20
N ILE A 20 10.31 6.06 -9.74
CA ILE A 20 9.91 7.31 -9.06
C ILE A 20 9.18 7.08 -7.74
N VAL A 21 8.45 5.96 -7.61
CA VAL A 21 7.79 5.57 -6.35
C VAL A 21 8.86 5.19 -5.32
N LYS A 22 9.93 4.49 -5.73
CA LYS A 22 11.07 4.23 -4.86
C LYS A 22 11.74 5.53 -4.40
N THR A 23 11.92 6.47 -5.34
CA THR A 23 12.47 7.79 -5.04
C THR A 23 11.64 8.54 -4.01
N TYR A 24 10.30 8.46 -4.07
CA TYR A 24 9.44 9.02 -3.05
C TYR A 24 9.69 8.38 -1.67
N PHE A 25 9.72 7.05 -1.59
CA PHE A 25 10.00 6.35 -0.33
C PHE A 25 11.38 6.74 0.23
N ASP A 26 12.43 6.76 -0.59
CA ASP A 26 13.78 7.18 -0.18
C ASP A 26 13.80 8.63 0.35
N ALA A 27 12.99 9.51 -0.23
CA ALA A 27 12.90 10.91 0.20
C ALA A 27 12.17 11.10 1.54
N VAL A 28 11.28 10.17 1.93
CA VAL A 28 10.49 10.29 3.18
C VAL A 28 10.96 9.35 4.30
N MET A 29 11.71 8.30 4.00
CA MET A 29 12.28 7.36 4.96
C MET A 29 13.54 7.93 5.65
N LEU A 30 13.36 9.04 6.37
CA LEU A 30 14.44 9.80 7.01
C LEU A 30 14.53 9.51 8.51
N LYS A 31 15.77 9.32 8.99
CA LYS A 31 16.08 9.13 10.41
C LYS A 31 15.65 10.35 11.24
N GLU A 32 15.13 10.09 12.44
CA GLU A 32 14.52 11.06 13.36
C GLU A 32 13.27 11.78 12.83
N HIS A 33 12.78 11.40 11.64
CA HIS A 33 11.55 11.92 11.06
C HIS A 33 10.48 10.83 10.94
N THR A 34 10.75 9.78 10.15
CA THR A 34 9.83 8.64 9.97
C THR A 34 10.27 7.38 10.71
N TRP A 35 11.55 7.28 11.07
CA TRP A 35 12.11 6.17 11.84
C TRP A 35 13.29 6.64 12.70
N THR A 36 13.64 5.89 13.74
CA THR A 36 14.82 6.13 14.59
C THR A 36 15.53 4.81 14.91
N SER A 37 16.72 4.89 15.52
CA SER A 37 17.53 3.75 15.96
C SER A 37 17.66 3.74 17.49
N GLY A 38 17.45 2.58 18.12
CA GLY A 38 17.64 2.39 19.56
C GLY A 38 18.37 1.10 19.91
N PRO A 39 18.58 0.80 21.21
CA PRO A 39 19.31 -0.38 21.67
C PRO A 39 18.72 -1.72 21.18
N THR A 40 17.44 -1.74 20.81
CA THR A 40 16.71 -2.92 20.32
C THR A 40 16.52 -2.95 18.80
N GLY A 41 17.15 -2.04 18.05
CA GLY A 41 17.04 -1.94 16.59
C GLY A 41 16.32 -0.67 16.11
N TYR A 42 15.72 -0.73 14.93
CA TYR A 42 15.00 0.39 14.33
C TYR A 42 13.55 0.47 14.84
N ALA A 43 13.02 1.68 14.96
CA ALA A 43 11.65 1.94 15.35
C ALA A 43 11.00 2.98 14.45
N GLY A 44 9.82 2.67 13.91
CA GLY A 44 9.02 3.61 13.14
C GLY A 44 8.32 4.67 14.02
N LEU A 45 8.17 5.88 13.48
CA LEU A 45 7.61 7.04 14.17
C LEU A 45 6.18 7.39 13.71
N MET A 46 5.67 6.77 12.63
CA MET A 46 4.38 7.09 12.00
C MET A 46 3.19 6.34 12.61
N LYS A 47 3.20 6.13 13.92
CA LYS A 47 2.30 5.21 14.65
C LYS A 47 0.82 5.52 14.59
N GLU A 48 0.45 6.76 14.27
CA GLU A 48 -0.96 7.18 14.19
C GLU A 48 -1.41 7.41 12.74
N LYS A 49 -0.57 7.03 11.78
CA LYS A 49 -0.82 7.27 10.35
C LYS A 49 -1.27 6.00 9.65
N ARG A 50 -2.12 6.20 8.65
CA ARG A 50 -2.68 5.15 7.80
C ARG A 50 -2.17 5.29 6.37
N ALA A 51 -2.01 4.19 5.66
CA ALA A 51 -1.61 4.17 4.26
C ALA A 51 -2.49 3.24 3.44
N ILE A 52 -2.91 3.71 2.26
CA ILE A 52 -3.55 2.88 1.23
C ILE A 52 -2.75 3.00 -0.07
N THR A 53 -2.46 1.87 -0.70
CA THR A 53 -1.87 1.86 -2.04
C THR A 53 -2.81 1.22 -3.03
N MET A 54 -2.96 1.83 -4.20
CA MET A 54 -3.80 1.36 -5.29
C MET A 54 -2.91 1.07 -6.49
N SER A 55 -2.83 -0.20 -6.87
CA SER A 55 -1.96 -0.63 -7.95
C SER A 55 -2.70 -1.49 -8.96
N ALA A 56 -2.16 -1.55 -10.18
CA ALA A 56 -2.68 -2.39 -11.23
C ALA A 56 -1.56 -3.20 -11.89
N SER A 57 -1.80 -4.47 -12.16
CA SER A 57 -0.86 -5.35 -12.86
C SER A 57 -1.52 -6.06 -14.05
N GLY A 58 -0.72 -6.36 -15.07
CA GLY A 58 -1.22 -7.04 -16.28
C GLY A 58 -1.58 -8.51 -16.02
N GLY A 59 -0.80 -9.21 -15.20
CA GLY A 59 -1.00 -10.62 -14.84
C GLY A 59 -1.55 -10.82 -13.42
N PRO A 60 -1.85 -12.06 -13.02
CA PRO A 60 -2.33 -12.40 -11.69
C PRO A 60 -1.17 -12.68 -10.70
N TYR A 61 -1.35 -12.29 -9.45
CA TYR A 61 -0.39 -12.32 -8.34
C TYR A 61 -0.98 -12.70 -6.97
N LEU A 62 -2.28 -12.60 -6.75
CA LEU A 62 -2.91 -12.75 -5.43
C LEU A 62 -3.35 -14.19 -5.12
N ASP A 63 -3.95 -14.89 -6.09
CA ASP A 63 -4.45 -16.25 -5.88
C ASP A 63 -4.15 -17.20 -7.06
N PRO A 64 -3.22 -18.17 -6.90
CA PRO A 64 -2.35 -18.33 -5.73
C PRO A 64 -1.34 -17.17 -5.61
N PRO A 65 -0.80 -16.91 -4.41
CA PRO A 65 0.25 -15.91 -4.24
C PRO A 65 1.45 -16.18 -5.15
N ASN A 66 1.81 -15.19 -5.96
CA ASN A 66 2.90 -15.30 -6.91
C ASN A 66 4.21 -14.79 -6.28
N PRO A 67 5.30 -15.58 -6.28
CA PRO A 67 6.58 -15.17 -5.70
C PRO A 67 7.24 -13.98 -6.40
N TRP A 68 6.77 -13.60 -7.59
CA TRP A 68 7.21 -12.40 -8.29
C TRP A 68 6.42 -11.14 -7.90
N ASP A 69 5.57 -11.18 -6.87
CA ASP A 69 5.00 -9.96 -6.30
C ASP A 69 6.01 -9.26 -5.37
N HIS A 70 6.86 -8.42 -5.98
CA HIS A 70 7.75 -7.51 -5.25
C HIS A 70 7.13 -6.12 -5.04
N LEU A 71 5.92 -5.88 -5.55
CA LEU A 71 5.22 -4.62 -5.39
C LEU A 71 4.58 -4.56 -4.01
N THR A 72 3.65 -5.48 -3.71
CA THR A 72 2.85 -5.39 -2.49
C THR A 72 3.69 -5.67 -1.24
N THR A 73 4.67 -6.56 -1.38
CA THR A 73 5.60 -6.94 -0.31
C THR A 73 6.55 -5.80 0.07
N LEU A 74 7.13 -5.11 -0.90
CA LEU A 74 8.05 -3.99 -0.65
C LEU A 74 7.33 -2.77 -0.09
N VAL A 75 6.19 -2.39 -0.66
CA VAL A 75 5.35 -1.30 -0.16
C VAL A 75 4.97 -1.52 1.30
N ARG A 76 4.51 -2.73 1.63
CA ARG A 76 4.17 -3.08 3.01
C ARG A 76 5.38 -2.95 3.92
N THR A 77 6.55 -3.44 3.47
CA THR A 77 7.80 -3.33 4.23
C THR A 77 8.20 -1.89 4.50
N GLU A 78 8.17 -1.01 3.48
CA GLU A 78 8.57 0.39 3.61
C GLU A 78 7.64 1.16 4.57
N PHE A 79 6.32 0.98 4.47
CA PHE A 79 5.38 1.59 5.42
C PHE A 79 5.48 1.00 6.83
N GLN A 80 5.67 -0.31 6.98
CA GLN A 80 5.86 -0.96 8.28
C GLN A 80 7.14 -0.48 8.95
N PHE A 81 8.22 -0.30 8.20
CA PHE A 81 9.48 0.25 8.72
C PHE A 81 9.32 1.66 9.27
N MET A 82 8.54 2.51 8.58
CA MET A 82 8.17 3.84 9.08
C MET A 82 7.18 3.80 10.25
N GLY A 83 6.58 2.64 10.55
CA GLY A 83 5.71 2.42 11.71
C GLY A 83 4.26 2.83 11.51
N PHE A 84 3.74 2.82 10.28
CA PHE A 84 2.32 3.07 10.03
C PHE A 84 1.44 2.03 10.75
N ALA A 85 0.37 2.48 11.39
CA ALA A 85 -0.54 1.61 12.16
C ALA A 85 -1.35 0.68 11.26
N GLU A 86 -1.74 1.18 10.09
CA GLU A 86 -2.63 0.48 9.18
C GLU A 86 -2.16 0.70 7.74
N ILE A 87 -1.97 -0.40 7.01
CA ILE A 87 -1.40 -0.40 5.66
C ILE A 87 -2.26 -1.31 4.79
N GLU A 88 -2.89 -0.71 3.79
CA GLU A 88 -3.91 -1.32 2.94
C GLU A 88 -3.48 -1.34 1.47
N PRO A 89 -2.79 -2.40 1.01
CA PRO A 89 -2.52 -2.60 -0.41
C PRO A 89 -3.76 -3.13 -1.13
N VAL A 90 -4.17 -2.41 -2.17
CA VAL A 90 -5.23 -2.79 -3.12
C VAL A 90 -4.58 -3.02 -4.48
N LEU A 91 -4.63 -4.26 -4.98
CA LEU A 91 -4.07 -4.65 -6.27
C LEU A 91 -5.17 -5.09 -7.24
N ALA A 92 -5.40 -4.30 -8.28
CA ALA A 92 -6.19 -4.66 -9.46
C ALA A 92 -5.31 -5.49 -10.42
N GLU A 93 -5.29 -6.80 -10.23
CA GLU A 93 -4.48 -7.72 -11.03
C GLU A 93 -5.18 -8.23 -12.29
N GLY A 94 -4.40 -8.80 -13.21
CA GLY A 94 -4.91 -9.47 -14.41
C GLY A 94 -5.58 -8.54 -15.43
N MET A 95 -5.17 -7.27 -15.47
CA MET A 95 -5.74 -6.27 -16.36
C MET A 95 -5.59 -6.61 -17.86
N ASN A 96 -4.68 -7.51 -18.21
CA ASN A 96 -4.42 -7.95 -19.59
C ASN A 96 -4.96 -9.37 -19.90
N ILE A 97 -5.73 -10.00 -18.99
CA ILE A 97 -6.22 -11.37 -19.17
C ILE A 97 -7.48 -11.41 -20.07
N SER A 98 -8.54 -10.71 -19.66
CA SER A 98 -9.79 -10.56 -20.42
C SER A 98 -10.61 -9.40 -19.84
N GLU A 99 -11.59 -8.89 -20.58
CA GLU A 99 -12.49 -7.84 -20.06
C GLU A 99 -13.34 -8.33 -18.87
N GLU A 100 -13.74 -9.61 -18.86
CA GLU A 100 -14.45 -10.22 -17.74
C GLU A 100 -13.58 -10.28 -16.47
N TYR A 101 -12.33 -10.74 -16.62
CA TYR A 101 -11.39 -10.81 -15.50
C TYR A 101 -11.10 -9.42 -14.95
N LYS A 102 -10.87 -8.45 -15.84
CA LYS A 102 -10.66 -7.05 -15.48
C LYS A 102 -11.86 -6.47 -14.72
N ALA A 103 -13.08 -6.70 -15.20
CA ALA A 103 -14.29 -6.22 -14.52
C ALA A 103 -14.43 -6.82 -13.11
N SER A 104 -14.22 -8.12 -12.97
CA SER A 104 -14.25 -8.82 -11.67
C SER A 104 -13.16 -8.32 -10.71
N SER A 105 -11.94 -8.13 -11.20
CA SER A 105 -10.82 -7.61 -10.42
C SER A 105 -11.07 -6.18 -9.93
N LEU A 106 -11.62 -5.32 -10.79
CA LEU A 106 -11.99 -3.95 -10.42
C LEU A 106 -13.14 -3.92 -9.39
N ASP A 107 -14.18 -4.73 -9.55
CA ASP A 107 -15.29 -4.84 -8.60
C ASP A 107 -14.79 -5.25 -7.20
N ARG A 108 -13.90 -6.24 -7.12
CA ARG A 108 -13.24 -6.63 -5.86
C ARG A 108 -12.45 -5.47 -5.25
N CYS A 109 -11.68 -4.73 -6.04
CA CYS A 109 -10.92 -3.58 -5.55
C CYS A 109 -11.82 -2.45 -5.05
N TYR A 110 -12.93 -2.15 -5.74
CA TYR A 110 -13.88 -1.13 -5.29
C TYR A 110 -14.52 -1.52 -3.95
N LYS A 111 -14.91 -2.80 -3.78
CA LYS A 111 -15.43 -3.32 -2.51
C LYS A 111 -14.40 -3.20 -1.39
N GLN A 112 -13.16 -3.61 -1.63
CA GLN A 112 -12.07 -3.49 -0.66
C GLN A 112 -11.83 -2.03 -0.25
N ILE A 113 -11.80 -1.10 -1.21
CA ILE A 113 -11.65 0.33 -0.93
C ILE A 113 -12.82 0.85 -0.08
N GLN A 114 -14.05 0.45 -0.40
CA GLN A 114 -15.23 0.85 0.38
C GLN A 114 -15.12 0.35 1.83
N GLU A 115 -14.75 -0.91 2.04
CA GLU A 115 -14.55 -1.49 3.38
C GLU A 115 -13.44 -0.75 4.16
N ILE A 116 -12.36 -0.34 3.50
CA ILE A 116 -11.30 0.48 4.10
C ILE A 116 -11.85 1.85 4.52
N VAL A 117 -12.56 2.53 3.62
CA VAL A 117 -13.14 3.85 3.89
C VAL A 117 -14.14 3.79 5.05
N ASP A 118 -15.02 2.79 5.07
CA ASP A 118 -16.02 2.62 6.12
C ASP A 118 -15.37 2.40 7.49
N ARG A 119 -14.34 1.55 7.53
CA ARG A 119 -13.55 1.31 8.74
C ARG A 119 -12.82 2.57 9.21
N TRP A 120 -12.33 3.39 8.27
CA TRP A 120 -11.53 4.57 8.60
C TRP A 120 -12.34 5.79 9.02
N TYR A 121 -13.59 5.93 8.56
CA TYR A 121 -14.34 7.17 8.70
C TYR A 121 -15.79 7.01 9.18
N THR A 122 -16.38 5.81 9.14
CA THR A 122 -17.77 5.60 9.59
C THR A 122 -17.86 5.25 11.08
N ALA A 123 -16.76 4.84 11.72
CA ALA A 123 -16.70 4.63 13.17
C ALA A 123 -16.50 5.93 13.99
N GLU A 124 -16.11 7.04 13.34
CA GLU A 124 -15.78 8.31 14.01
C GLU A 124 -17.00 9.26 14.17
N SER A 125 -18.20 8.90 13.68
CA SER A 125 -19.41 9.74 13.74
C SER A 125 -20.31 9.52 14.96
N THR A 126 -19.83 8.87 16.02
CA THR A 126 -20.61 8.58 17.25
C THR A 126 -20.00 9.15 18.54
N GLY A 127 -19.10 10.14 18.44
CA GLY A 127 -18.49 10.83 19.60
C GLY A 127 -18.94 12.27 19.72
#